data_AF-A0A2E1RBW0-F1
#
_entry.id   AF-A0A2E1RBW0-F1
#
_cell.length_a   1.000
_cell.length_b   1.000
_cell.length_c   1.000
_cell.angle_alpha   90.00
_cell.angle_beta   90.00
_cell.angle_gamma   90.00
#
_symmetry.space_group_name_H-M   'P 1'
#
loop_
_entity.id
_entity.type
_entity.pdbx_description
1 polymer ?
#
loop_
_entity_poly.entity_id
_entity_poly.type
_entity_poly.pdbx_seq_one_letter_code
_entity_poly.pdbx_strand_id
1 'polypeptide(L)'
;MKIAEKKVTFPKSLSVKYAGKIVEETDTHITIEGEDEESYLKIFNPFRGVAKLLMFENDQWVDAETSSAVSNFDLSSLGLGDLSSLSDGDQTDAPESKK
;
A
#
# COMPACT_ATOMS: atom_id res chain seq x y z
N MET A 1 -2.78 -6.59 -5.82
CA MET A 1 -2.23 -5.30 -6.28
C MET A 1 -1.74 -5.47 -7.70
N LYS A 2 -1.93 -4.47 -8.58
CA LYS A 2 -1.56 -4.58 -10.00
C LYS A 2 -0.51 -3.55 -10.36
N ILE A 3 0.50 -3.97 -11.12
CA ILE A 3 1.55 -3.09 -11.63
C ILE A 3 1.59 -3.27 -13.15
N ALA A 4 1.43 -2.17 -13.87
CA ALA A 4 1.44 -2.18 -15.33
C ALA A 4 2.18 -0.94 -15.80
N GLU A 5 3.27 -1.15 -16.54
CA GLU A 5 4.15 -0.08 -17.01
C GLU A 5 4.62 0.80 -15.83
N LYS A 6 4.29 2.09 -15.87
CA LYS A 6 4.60 3.09 -14.84
C LYS A 6 3.54 3.20 -13.76
N LYS A 7 2.48 2.39 -13.81
CA LYS A 7 1.30 2.54 -12.95
C LYS A 7 1.20 1.41 -11.93
N VAL A 8 0.83 1.79 -10.72
CA VAL A 8 0.55 0.86 -9.63
C VAL A 8 -0.85 1.14 -9.11
N THR A 9 -1.70 0.11 -9.15
CA THR A 9 -3.05 0.15 -8.60
C THR A 9 -3.12 -0.70 -7.33
N PHE A 10 -3.57 -0.09 -6.24
CA PHE A 10 -3.70 -0.72 -4.94
C PHE A 10 -5.02 -0.33 -4.25
N PRO A 11 -5.57 -1.20 -3.39
CA PRO A 11 -6.81 -0.90 -2.67
C PRO A 11 -6.57 0.15 -1.57
N LYS A 12 -7.54 1.03 -1.35
CA LYS A 12 -7.52 2.07 -0.30
C LYS A 12 -7.47 1.51 1.13
N SER A 13 -7.85 0.25 1.31
CA SER A 13 -7.78 -0.44 2.60
C SER A 13 -6.34 -0.76 3.05
N LEU A 14 -5.34 -0.68 2.15
CA LEU A 14 -3.95 -0.86 2.55
C LEU A 14 -3.43 0.37 3.29
N SER A 15 -2.75 0.12 4.40
CA SER A 15 -1.93 1.14 5.03
C SER A 15 -0.69 1.38 4.18
N VAL A 16 -0.67 2.52 3.47
CA VAL A 16 0.43 2.88 2.57
C VAL A 16 0.88 4.32 2.77
N LYS A 17 2.11 4.60 2.35
CA LYS A 17 2.61 5.94 2.06
C LYS A 17 3.19 5.92 0.66
N TYR A 18 2.86 6.91 -0.16
CA TYR A 18 3.36 6.97 -1.53
C TYR A 18 3.80 8.39 -1.89
N ALA A 19 4.72 8.44 -2.86
CA ALA A 19 5.00 9.62 -3.67
C ALA A 19 4.86 9.21 -5.13
N GLY A 20 4.16 10.03 -5.91
CA GLY A 20 3.79 9.72 -7.28
C GLY A 20 2.47 10.42 -7.61
N LYS A 21 2.20 10.54 -8.90
CA LYS A 21 1.00 11.23 -9.38
C LYS A 21 -0.19 10.30 -9.34
N ILE A 22 -1.25 10.70 -8.63
CA ILE A 22 -2.54 10.01 -8.71
C ILE A 22 -3.11 10.24 -10.11
N VAL A 23 -3.29 9.17 -10.87
CA VAL A 23 -3.86 9.20 -12.22
C VAL A 23 -5.29 8.65 -12.27
N GLU A 24 -5.67 7.87 -11.26
CA GLU A 24 -7.02 7.36 -11.09
C GLU A 24 -7.30 7.14 -9.61
N GLU A 25 -8.48 7.55 -9.16
CA GLU A 25 -8.95 7.29 -7.81
C GLU A 25 -10.43 6.91 -7.87
N THR A 26 -10.74 5.75 -7.32
CA THR A 26 -12.10 5.22 -7.20
C THR A 26 -12.47 5.11 -5.72
N ASP A 27 -13.69 4.67 -5.42
CA ASP A 27 -14.11 4.43 -4.03
C ASP A 27 -13.27 3.36 -3.33
N THR A 28 -12.69 2.42 -4.08
CA THR A 28 -12.02 1.23 -3.51
C THR A 28 -10.52 1.17 -3.81
N HIS A 29 -10.05 1.82 -4.87
CA HIS A 29 -8.67 1.73 -5.35
C HIS A 29 -8.08 3.09 -5.69
N ILE A 30 -6.76 3.19 -5.58
CA ILE A 30 -5.94 4.30 -6.06
C ILE A 30 -4.95 3.74 -7.09
N THR A 31 -4.76 4.46 -8.18
CA THR A 31 -3.68 4.24 -9.15
C THR A 31 -2.74 5.43 -9.13
N ILE A 32 -1.46 5.16 -8.85
CA ILE A 32 -0.38 6.14 -8.97
C ILE A 32 0.49 5.83 -10.18
N GLU A 33 1.02 6.87 -10.82
CA GLU A 33 2.04 6.78 -11.86
C GLU A 33 3.38 7.29 -11.31
N GLY A 34 4.45 6.54 -11.57
CA GLY A 34 5.80 6.97 -11.26
C GLY A 34 6.26 8.05 -12.24
N GLU A 35 6.67 9.21 -11.73
CA GLU A 35 7.10 10.35 -12.55
C GLU A 35 8.63 10.46 -12.60
N ASP A 36 9.29 10.09 -11.50
CA ASP A 36 10.71 10.28 -11.26
C ASP A 36 11.27 9.26 -10.25
N GLU A 37 12.57 9.32 -10.00
CA GLU A 37 13.27 8.47 -9.01
C GLU A 37 12.86 8.75 -7.56
N GLU A 38 12.09 9.82 -7.30
CA GLU A 38 11.52 10.11 -5.98
C GLU A 38 10.17 9.40 -5.77
N SER A 39 9.60 8.82 -6.82
CA SER A 39 8.32 8.11 -6.75
C SER A 39 8.48 6.77 -6.02
N TYR A 40 7.66 6.54 -5.00
CA TYR A 40 7.70 5.34 -4.17
C TYR A 40 6.31 4.90 -3.71
N LEU A 41 6.19 3.62 -3.36
CA LEU A 41 5.05 3.07 -2.64
C LEU A 41 5.54 2.20 -1.48
N LYS A 42 5.27 2.66 -0.28
CA LYS A 42 5.61 2.00 0.97
C LYS A 42 4.36 1.38 1.57
N ILE A 43 4.36 0.06 1.71
CA ILE A 43 3.25 -0.73 2.27
C ILE A 43 3.60 -1.10 3.70
N PHE A 44 2.70 -0.81 4.64
CA PHE A 44 2.85 -1.15 6.04
C PHE A 44 2.07 -2.42 6.39
N ASN A 45 2.62 -3.20 7.31
CA ASN A 45 1.88 -4.30 7.94
C ASN A 45 0.98 -3.76 9.08
N PRO A 46 0.09 -4.59 9.66
CA PRO A 46 -0.79 -4.17 10.76
C PRO A 46 -0.02 -3.69 12.00
N PHE A 47 1.21 -4.17 12.18
CA PHE A 47 2.08 -3.81 13.30
C PHE A 47 2.94 -2.56 13.02
N ARG A 48 2.59 -1.76 12.00
CA ARG A 48 3.29 -0.53 11.56
C ARG A 48 4.73 -0.71 11.10
N GLY A 49 5.18 -1.95 10.88
CA GLY A 49 6.41 -2.27 10.19
C GLY A 49 6.28 -2.10 8.68
N VAL A 50 7.40 -1.91 8.00
CA VAL A 50 7.43 -1.86 6.53
C VAL A 50 7.33 -3.28 6.00
N ALA A 51 6.24 -3.59 5.31
CA ALA A 51 6.03 -4.90 4.69
C ALA A 51 6.65 -4.96 3.29
N LYS A 52 6.56 -3.85 2.55
CA LYS A 52 7.14 -3.72 1.21
C LYS A 52 7.48 -2.27 0.90
N LEU A 53 8.53 -2.06 0.13
CA LEU A 53 8.86 -0.77 -0.46
C LEU A 53 9.10 -0.96 -1.95
N LEU A 54 8.31 -0.27 -2.76
CA LEU A 54 8.54 -0.16 -4.20
C LEU A 54 9.10 1.23 -4.50
N MET A 55 10.09 1.28 -5.38
CA MET A 55 10.67 2.50 -5.91
C MET A 55 10.44 2.52 -7.42
N PHE A 56 10.33 3.72 -7.99
CA PHE A 56 10.25 3.88 -9.42
C PHE A 56 11.64 4.20 -9.97
N GLU A 57 12.21 3.25 -10.71
CA GLU A 57 13.56 3.35 -11.26
C GLU A 57 13.55 2.87 -12.70
N ASN A 58 14.29 3.56 -13.58
CA ASN A 58 14.41 3.17 -15.00
C ASN A 58 13.05 2.93 -15.68
N ASP A 59 12.08 3.81 -15.45
CA ASP A 59 10.71 3.71 -15.96
C ASP A 59 9.90 2.48 -15.48
N GLN A 60 10.32 1.83 -14.38
CA GLN A 60 9.67 0.65 -13.83
C GLN A 60 9.56 0.70 -12.31
N TRP A 61 8.51 0.06 -11.78
CA TRP A 61 8.40 -0.17 -10.35
C TRP A 61 9.23 -1.39 -9.94
N VAL A 62 10.22 -1.14 -9.08
CA VAL A 62 11.15 -2.14 -8.56
C VAL A 62 10.97 -2.30 -7.05
N ASP A 63 11.23 -3.50 -6.55
CA ASP A 63 11.32 -3.76 -5.12
C ASP A 63 12.64 -3.22 -4.58
N ALA A 64 12.58 -2.33 -3.58
CA ALA A 64 13.77 -1.70 -3.02
C ALA A 64 14.73 -2.70 -2.33
N GLU A 65 14.25 -3.86 -1.90
CA GLU A 65 15.09 -4.88 -1.26
C GLU A 65 15.89 -5.69 -2.29
N THR A 66 15.28 -5.99 -3.43
CA THR A 66 15.82 -6.93 -4.43
C THR A 66 16.22 -6.27 -5.74
N SER A 67 15.93 -4.98 -5.90
CA SER A 67 16.04 -4.21 -7.15
C SER A 67 15.39 -4.90 -8.35
N SER A 68 14.40 -5.77 -8.09
CA SER A 68 13.74 -6.56 -9.12
C SER A 68 12.44 -5.90 -9.54
N ALA A 69 12.18 -5.85 -10.85
CA ALA A 69 10.93 -5.32 -11.39
C ALA A 69 9.74 -6.14 -10.87
N VAL A 70 8.69 -5.45 -10.43
CA VAL A 70 7.49 -6.08 -9.88
C VAL A 70 6.35 -5.89 -10.88
N SER A 71 5.76 -6.99 -11.34
CA SER A 71 4.65 -6.97 -12.32
C SER A 71 3.30 -7.33 -11.69
N ASN A 72 3.28 -8.21 -10.70
CA ASN A 72 2.09 -8.52 -9.95
C ASN A 72 2.47 -8.89 -8.53
N PHE A 73 1.86 -8.21 -7.55
CA PHE A 73 2.17 -8.43 -6.15
C PHE A 73 0.94 -8.97 -5.42
N ASP A 74 1.11 -10.19 -4.88
CA ASP A 74 0.09 -10.80 -4.03
C ASP A 74 0.28 -10.34 -2.58
N LEU A 75 -0.68 -9.58 -2.09
CA LEU A 75 -0.70 -9.05 -0.73
C LEU A 75 -0.89 -10.17 0.31
N SER A 76 -1.43 -11.32 -0.10
CA SER A 76 -1.56 -12.50 0.77
C SER A 76 -0.20 -13.00 1.27
N SER A 77 0.85 -12.85 0.45
CA SER A 77 2.24 -13.22 0.81
C SER A 77 2.80 -12.43 2.00
N LEU A 78 2.23 -11.24 2.27
CA LEU A 78 2.59 -10.39 3.40
C LEU A 78 1.66 -10.59 4.61
N GLY A 79 0.76 -11.57 4.57
CA GLY A 79 -0.31 -11.73 5.55
C GLY A 79 -1.37 -10.61 5.47
N LEU A 80 -1.39 -9.84 4.37
CA LEU A 80 -2.32 -8.72 4.14
C LEU A 80 -3.49 -9.10 3.22
N GLY A 81 -3.62 -10.38 2.87
CA GLY A 81 -4.70 -10.87 2.01
C GLY A 81 -6.09 -10.77 2.63
N ASP A 82 -6.17 -10.67 3.96
CA ASP A 82 -7.41 -10.67 4.74
C ASP A 82 -7.60 -9.38 5.57
N LEU A 83 -7.05 -8.22 5.12
CA LEU A 83 -7.17 -6.97 5.90
C LEU A 83 -8.61 -6.44 6.00
N SER A 84 -9.54 -6.93 5.19
CA SER A 84 -10.97 -6.64 5.32
C SER A 84 -11.58 -7.18 6.62
N SER A 85 -10.92 -8.12 7.33
CA SER A 85 -11.35 -8.59 8.66
C SER A 85 -10.71 -7.83 9.83
N LEU A 86 -9.70 -6.97 9.58
CA LEU A 86 -9.03 -6.16 10.61
C LEU A 86 -9.59 -4.73 10.74
N SER A 87 -10.72 -4.45 10.08
CA SER A 87 -11.31 -3.11 10.07
C SER A 87 -12.17 -2.77 11.31
N ASP A 88 -12.18 -3.59 12.36
CA ASP A 88 -12.87 -3.28 13.62
C ASP A 88 -12.08 -3.82 14.82
N GLY A 89 -11.54 -2.92 15.65
CA GLY A 89 -10.85 -3.35 16.85
C GLY A 89 -10.05 -2.30 17.63
N ASP A 90 -10.54 -1.06 17.72
CA ASP A 90 -10.19 -0.19 18.86
C ASP A 90 -11.46 0.55 19.32
N GLN A 91 -12.39 -0.22 19.89
CA GLN A 91 -13.32 0.35 20.86
C GLN A 91 -12.48 0.69 22.10
N THR A 92 -11.93 1.91 22.15
CA THR A 92 -11.53 2.49 23.44
C THR A 92 -12.77 2.59 24.31
N ASP A 93 -12.84 1.69 25.26
CA ASP A 93 -13.66 1.71 26.47
C ASP A 93 -13.75 3.15 27.01
N ALA A 94 -14.90 3.79 26.82
CA ALA A 94 -15.21 5.04 27.51
C ALA A 94 -15.60 4.67 28.96
N PRO A 95 -14.95 5.21 30.00
CA PRO A 95 -15.36 4.92 31.36
C PRO A 95 -16.74 5.54 31.59
N GLU A 96 -17.75 4.68 31.70
CA GLU A 96 -19.09 5.02 32.13
C GLU A 96 -18.98 5.70 33.51
N SER A 97 -19.22 7.01 33.53
CA SER A 97 -19.27 7.80 34.76
C SER A 97 -20.48 7.35 35.58
N LYS A 98 -20.22 6.56 36.64
CA LYS A 98 -21.21 6.29 37.68
C LYS A 98 -21.41 7.55 38.53
N LYS A 99 -22.59 8.13 38.32
CA LYS A 99 -23.55 8.72 39.29
C LYS A 99 -23.02 9.53 40.48
#